data_AF-A0A7U9P580-F1
#
_entry.id   AF-A0A7U9P580-F1
#
_cell.length_a   1.000
_cell.length_b   1.000
_cell.length_c   1.000
_cell.angle_alpha   90.00
_cell.angle_beta   90.00
_cell.angle_gamma   90.00
#
_symmetry.space_group_name_H-M   'P 1'
#
loop_
_entity.id
_entity.type
_entity.pdbx_description
1 polymer ?
#
loop_
_entity_poly.entity_id
_entity_poly.type
_entity_poly.pdbx_seq_one_letter_code
_entity_poly.pdbx_strand_id
1 'polypeptide(L)' 'MKPIKIVTDSTVDVPFSVLAEHGVEVVPLHLT' A
#
# COMPACT_ATOMS: atom_id res chain seq x y z
N MET A 1 2.08 21.79 -7.39
CA MET A 1 1.03 20.94 -6.81
C MET A 1 1.63 20.18 -5.63
N LYS A 2 0.89 19.98 -4.53
CA LYS A 2 1.39 19.16 -3.41
C LYS A 2 1.32 17.67 -3.80
N PRO A 3 2.35 16.86 -3.52
CA PRO A 3 2.31 15.43 -3.80
C PRO A 3 1.27 14.76 -2.89
N ILE A 4 0.39 13.94 -3.49
CA ILE A 4 -0.59 13.12 -2.77
C ILE A 4 0.01 11.72 -2.65
N LYS A 5 -0.06 11.14 -1.45
CA LYS A 5 0.43 9.78 -1.17
C LYS A 5 -0.77 8.85 -0.93
N ILE A 6 -0.70 7.65 -1.48
CA ILE A 6 -1.72 6.60 -1.29
C ILE A 6 -1.16 5.56 -0.31
N VAL A 7 -1.97 5.20 0.67
CA VAL A 7 -1.63 4.23 1.71
C VAL A 7 -2.77 3.24 1.87
N THR A 8 -2.45 1.96 2.03
CA THR A 8 -3.40 0.86 2.26
C THR A 8 -2.88 -0.06 3.38
N ASP A 9 -3.65 -1.07 3.75
CA ASP A 9 -3.24 -2.09 4.73
C ASP A 9 -2.94 -3.44 4.06
N SER A 10 -2.40 -4.39 4.83
CA SER A 10 -1.99 -5.69 4.32
C SER A 10 -3.14 -6.64 3.94
N THR A 11 -4.41 -6.24 4.10
CA THR A 11 -5.54 -7.02 3.56
C THR A 11 -5.77 -6.77 2.07
N VAL A 12 -5.06 -5.80 1.47
CA VAL A 12 -5.17 -5.50 0.05
C VAL A 12 -4.80 -6.73 -0.80
N ASP A 13 -5.72 -7.15 -1.68
CA ASP A 13 -5.52 -8.27 -2.59
C ASP A 13 -4.94 -7.80 -3.93
N VAL A 14 -3.75 -7.20 -3.87
CA VAL A 14 -3.03 -6.65 -5.03
C VAL A 14 -1.57 -7.09 -4.97
N PRO A 15 -0.97 -7.56 -6.09
CA PRO A 15 0.43 -7.93 -6.12
C PRO A 15 1.35 -6.78 -5.70
N PHE A 16 2.35 -7.09 -4.86
CA PHE A 16 3.32 -6.11 -4.36
C PHE A 16 4.04 -5.35 -5.49
N SER A 17 4.31 -6.01 -6.63
CA SER A 17 4.93 -5.37 -7.79
C SER A 17 4.13 -4.18 -8.32
N VAL A 18 2.79 -4.29 -8.32
CA VAL A 18 1.89 -3.22 -8.78
C VAL A 18 1.88 -2.07 -7.77
N LEU A 19 1.83 -2.38 -6.48
CA LEU A 19 1.85 -1.39 -5.39
C LEU A 19 3.15 -0.59 -5.41
N ALA A 20 4.28 -1.27 -5.59
CA ALA A 20 5.61 -0.65 -5.68
C ALA A 20 5.75 0.25 -6.92
N GLU A 21 5.25 -0.19 -8.08
CA GLU A 21 5.25 0.61 -9.32
C GLU A 21 4.49 1.94 -9.16
N HIS A 22 3.40 1.94 -8.39
CA HIS A 22 2.54 3.10 -8.19
C HIS A 22 2.87 3.91 -6.92
N GLY A 23 3.90 3.53 -6.17
CA GLY A 23 4.30 4.21 -4.93
C GLY A 23 3.26 4.12 -3.81
N VAL A 24 2.49 3.04 -3.77
CA VAL A 24 1.51 2.76 -2.72
C VAL A 24 2.22 2.16 -1.50
N GLU A 25 2.03 2.78 -0.34
CA GLU A 25 2.54 2.25 0.92
C GLU A 25 1.55 1.25 1.54
N VAL A 26 2.06 0.14 2.07
CA VAL A 26 1.26 -0.90 2.74
C VAL A 26 1.61 -0.93 4.23
N VAL A 27 0.59 -0.82 5.08
CA VAL A 27 0.71 -0.93 6.54
C VAL A 27 0.36 -2.36 6.97
N PRO A 28 1.25 -3.08 7.67
CA PRO A 28 1.00 -4.46 8.08
C PRO A 28 -0.01 -4.53 9.24
N LEU A 29 -1.02 -5.39 9.10
CA LEU A 29 -1.90 -5.80 10.18
C LEU A 29 -1.29 -6.95 10.97
N HIS A 30 -1.68 -7.05 12.24
CA HIS A 30 -1.25 -8.11 13.15
C HIS A 30 -2.46 -8.99 13.48
N LEU A 31 -2.24 -10.29 13.57
CA LEU A 31 -3.23 -11.24 14.08
C LEU A 31 -2.99 -11.44 15.58
N THR A 32 -4.07 -11.49 16.35
CA THR A 32 -4.06 -11.73 17.80
C THR A 32 -4.33 -13.19 18.13
#